data_AF-A0A6B3CHS8-F1
#
_entry.id   AF-A0A6B3CHS8-F1
#
_cell.length_a   1.000
_cell.length_b   1.000
_cell.length_c   1.000
_cell.angle_alpha   90.00
_cell.angle_beta   90.00
_cell.angle_gamma   90.00
#
_symmetry.space_group_name_H-M   'P 1'
#
loop_
_entity.id
_entity.type
_entity.pdbx_description
1 polymer ?
#
loop_
_entity_poly.entity_id
_entity_poly.type
_entity_poly.pdbx_seq_one_letter_code
_entity_poly.pdbx_strand_id
1 'polypeptide(L)'
;YAAVESWPGVLVVVSHDRELLDRVDQIADLRSGSVTWYGGNLTAYEEALAVEQEAAERMVRVAESDLRRQKRELADAQVVLARRRRYGQKMYDTKREPRAVMKLR
;
A
#
# COMPACT_ATOMS: atom_id res chain seq x y z
N TYR A 1 -33.92 14.06 -21.33
CA TYR A 1 -33.51 14.01 -19.92
C TYR A 1 -34.25 15.00 -19.00
N ALA A 2 -35.10 15.91 -19.53
CA ALA A 2 -35.83 16.91 -18.72
C ALA A 2 -36.60 16.35 -17.51
N ALA A 3 -37.22 15.17 -17.64
CA ALA A 3 -37.96 14.56 -16.53
C ALA A 3 -37.10 14.19 -15.31
N VAL A 4 -35.81 13.91 -15.51
CA VAL A 4 -34.85 13.59 -14.45
C VAL A 4 -34.35 14.87 -13.80
N GLU A 5 -33.97 15.86 -14.60
CA GLU A 5 -33.50 17.17 -14.14
C GLU A 5 -34.58 17.96 -13.39
N SER A 6 -35.85 17.80 -13.77
CA SER A 6 -36.98 18.50 -13.14
C SER A 6 -37.72 17.67 -12.09
N TRP A 7 -37.17 16.53 -11.67
CA TRP A 7 -37.86 15.65 -10.74
C TRP A 7 -37.95 16.31 -9.35
N PRO A 8 -39.14 16.53 -8.77
CA PRO A 8 -39.29 17.35 -7.57
C PRO A 8 -38.93 16.63 -6.26
N GLY A 9 -38.57 15.35 -6.33
CA GLY A 9 -38.29 14.52 -5.16
C GLY A 9 -37.02 13.71 -5.30
N VAL A 10 -36.93 12.62 -4.54
CA VAL A 10 -35.80 11.69 -4.65
C VAL A 10 -36.06 10.70 -5.79
N LEU A 11 -35.07 10.54 -6.66
CA LEU A 11 -35.06 9.55 -7.72
C LEU A 11 -33.84 8.65 -7.52
N VAL A 12 -34.06 7.34 -7.51
CA VAL A 12 -32.96 6.36 -7.56
C VAL A 12 -32.88 5.83 -8.98
N VAL A 13 -31.74 6.05 -9.63
CA VAL A 13 -31.50 5.64 -11.02
C VAL A 13 -30.40 4.59 -11.05
N VAL A 14 -30.67 3.47 -11.72
CA VAL A 14 -29.65 2.47 -12.07
C VAL A 14 -29.64 2.38 -13.59
N SER A 15 -28.53 2.77 -14.21
CA SER A 15 -28.39 2.80 -15.66
C SER A 15 -26.95 2.58 -16.07
N HIS A 16 -26.75 2.14 -17.31
CA HIS A 16 -25.45 2.16 -17.99
C HIS A 16 -25.30 3.35 -18.94
N ASP A 17 -26.35 4.15 -19.13
CA ASP A 17 -26.29 5.39 -19.91
C ASP A 17 -25.48 6.45 -19.14
N ARG A 18 -24.28 6.71 -19.64
CA ARG A 18 -23.34 7.66 -19.03
C ARG A 18 -23.86 9.09 -19.06
N GLU A 19 -24.54 9.50 -20.13
CA GLU A 19 -25.07 10.85 -20.21
C GLU A 19 -26.21 11.06 -19.21
N LEU A 20 -27.05 10.04 -19.00
CA LEU A 20 -28.07 10.08 -17.95
C LEU A 20 -27.46 10.23 -16.56
N LEU A 21 -26.43 9.42 -16.25
CA LEU A 21 -25.73 9.48 -14.97
C LEU A 21 -24.92 10.78 -14.80
N ASP A 22 -24.58 11.47 -15.88
CA ASP A 22 -23.91 12.77 -15.78
C ASP A 22 -24.86 13.93 -15.39
N ARG A 23 -26.16 13.64 -15.31
CA ARG A 23 -27.22 14.60 -14.93
C ARG A 23 -27.75 14.41 -13.51
N VAL A 24 -27.27 13.41 -12.78
CA VAL A 24 -27.61 13.22 -11.37
C VAL A 24 -26.66 14.04 -10.49
N ASP A 25 -27.05 14.27 -9.25
CA ASP A 25 -26.33 15.05 -8.26
C ASP A 25 -25.46 14.20 -7.31
N GLN A 26 -25.63 12.88 -7.31
CA GLN A 26 -24.90 11.95 -6.47
C GLN A 26 -24.76 10.56 -7.10
N ILE A 27 -23.61 9.90 -6.89
CA ILE A 27 -23.34 8.53 -7.31
C ILE A 27 -23.19 7.61 -6.08
N ALA A 28 -23.89 6.48 -6.12
CA ALA A 28 -23.70 5.37 -5.18
C ALA A 28 -22.86 4.29 -5.85
N ASP A 29 -21.64 4.08 -5.38
CA ASP A 29 -20.77 3.00 -5.85
C ASP A 29 -20.93 1.78 -4.93
N LEU A 30 -21.42 0.67 -5.48
CA LEU A 30 -21.57 -0.60 -4.76
C LEU A 30 -20.41 -1.53 -5.14
N ARG A 31 -19.48 -1.74 -4.22
CA ARG A 31 -18.36 -2.67 -4.38
C ARG A 31 -18.18 -3.51 -3.13
N SER A 32 -17.88 -4.80 -3.32
CA SER A 32 -17.56 -5.73 -2.23
C SER A 32 -18.61 -5.78 -1.11
N GLY A 33 -19.89 -5.57 -1.44
CA GLY A 33 -20.99 -5.58 -0.48
C GLY A 33 -21.16 -4.28 0.33
N SER A 34 -20.37 -3.24 0.05
CA SER A 34 -20.49 -1.92 0.67
C SER A 34 -20.85 -0.84 -0.35
N VAL A 35 -21.65 0.15 0.07
CA VAL A 35 -21.98 1.32 -0.73
C VAL A 35 -21.17 2.52 -0.25
N THR A 36 -20.45 3.15 -1.17
CA THR A 36 -19.77 4.42 -0.96
C THR A 36 -20.47 5.50 -1.78
N TRP A 37 -20.70 6.65 -1.16
CA TRP A 37 -21.43 7.76 -1.76
C TRP A 37 -20.47 8.85 -2.22
N TYR A 38 -20.64 9.30 -3.45
CA TYR A 38 -19.87 10.38 -4.07
C TYR A 38 -20.82 11.50 -4.46
N GLY A 39 -20.51 12.72 -4.00
CA GLY A 39 -21.24 13.91 -4.45
C GLY A 39 -20.84 14.30 -5.87
N GLY A 40 -21.79 14.84 -6.62
CA GLY A 40 -21.60 15.18 -8.02
C GLY A 40 -22.06 14.07 -8.96
N ASN A 41 -21.89 14.35 -10.24
CA ASN A 41 -22.35 13.50 -11.32
C ASN A 41 -21.34 12.39 -11.64
N LEU A 42 -21.60 11.61 -12.69
CA LEU A 42 -20.72 10.54 -13.14
C LEU A 42 -19.27 11.02 -13.38
N THR A 43 -19.09 12.16 -14.06
CA THR A 43 -17.75 12.69 -14.35
C THR A 43 -16.97 12.99 -13.07
N ALA A 44 -17.60 13.68 -12.11
CA ALA A 44 -16.98 13.98 -10.81
C ALA A 44 -16.61 12.70 -10.03
N TYR A 45 -17.47 11.67 -10.08
CA TYR A 45 -17.18 10.37 -9.48
C TYR A 45 -15.96 9.70 -10.14
N GLU A 46 -15.85 9.73 -11.46
CA GLU A 46 -14.71 9.13 -12.17
C GLU A 46 -13.39 9.83 -11.85
N GLU A 47 -13.41 11.16 -11.71
CA GLU A 47 -12.25 11.94 -11.26
C GLU A 47 -11.84 11.57 -9.82
N ALA A 48 -12.81 11.49 -8.90
CA ALA A 48 -12.55 11.08 -7.52
C ALA A 48 -11.95 9.67 -7.46
N LEU A 49 -12.50 8.74 -8.24
CA LEU A 49 -12.03 7.37 -8.32
C LEU A 49 -10.61 7.29 -8.90
N ALA A 50 -10.28 8.10 -9.90
CA ALA A 50 -8.94 8.15 -10.49
C ALA A 50 -7.90 8.65 -9.47
N VAL A 51 -8.24 9.68 -8.69
CA VAL A 51 -7.37 10.21 -7.62
C VAL A 51 -7.14 9.15 -6.53
N GLU A 52 -8.18 8.43 -6.14
CA GLU A 52 -8.08 7.35 -5.15
C GLU A 52 -7.17 6.21 -5.64
N GLN A 53 -7.35 5.77 -6.88
CA GLN A 53 -6.52 4.73 -7.49
C GLN A 53 -5.06 5.15 -7.57
N GLU A 54 -4.78 6.38 -8.02
CA GLU A 54 -3.41 6.88 -8.10
C GLU A 54 -2.75 6.96 -6.71
N ALA A 55 -3.52 7.37 -5.69
CA ALA A 55 -3.05 7.37 -4.31
C ALA A 55 -2.74 5.96 -3.80
N ALA A 56 -3.61 4.99 -4.07
CA ALA A 56 -3.40 3.59 -3.73
C ALA A 56 -2.15 3.02 -4.40
N GLU A 57 -1.95 3.26 -5.69
CA GLU A 57 -0.77 2.84 -6.44
C GLU A 57 0.52 3.47 -5.90
N ARG A 58 0.48 4.75 -5.52
CA ARG A 58 1.63 5.40 -4.87
C ARG A 58 1.96 4.73 -3.53
N MET A 59 0.97 4.44 -2.70
CA MET A 59 1.18 3.76 -1.41
C MET A 59 1.80 2.37 -1.59
N VAL A 60 1.30 1.58 -2.56
CA VAL A 60 1.86 0.26 -2.88
C VAL A 60 3.32 0.38 -3.31
N ARG A 61 3.64 1.31 -4.22
CA ARG A 61 5.03 1.54 -4.68
C ARG A 61 5.98 1.91 -3.53
N VAL A 62 5.54 2.78 -2.62
CA VAL A 62 6.31 3.16 -1.43
C VAL A 62 6.56 1.93 -0.55
N ALA A 63 5.52 1.17 -0.22
CA ALA A 63 5.61 -0.04 0.60
C ALA A 63 6.55 -1.09 -0.02
N GLU A 64 6.49 -1.29 -1.33
CA GLU A 64 7.42 -2.19 -2.03
C GLU A 64 8.87 -1.72 -1.95
N SER A 65 9.11 -0.42 -2.09
CA SER A 65 10.45 0.16 -2.01
C SER A 65 11.05 0.01 -0.61
N ASP A 66 10.24 0.24 0.42
CA ASP A 66 10.63 0.06 1.82
C ASP A 66 10.93 -1.40 2.13
N LEU A 67 10.07 -2.32 1.66
CA LEU A 67 10.31 -3.76 1.82
C LEU A 67 11.62 -4.19 1.16
N ARG A 68 11.93 -3.67 -0.04
CA ARG A 68 13.21 -3.95 -0.72
C ARG A 68 14.39 -3.43 0.07
N ARG A 69 14.29 -2.23 0.65
CA ARG A 69 15.33 -1.65 1.50
C ARG A 69 15.57 -2.49 2.75
N GLN A 70 14.51 -2.84 3.47
CA GLN A 70 14.60 -3.67 4.68
C GLN A 70 15.23 -5.04 4.39
N LYS A 71 14.88 -5.67 3.26
CA LYS A 71 15.48 -6.94 2.83
C LYS A 71 16.99 -6.83 2.61
N ARG A 72 17.46 -5.72 2.02
CA ARG A 72 18.91 -5.48 1.82
C ARG A 72 19.63 -5.27 3.14
N GLU A 73 19.09 -4.42 4.01
CA GLU A 73 19.66 -4.15 5.34
C GLU A 73 19.75 -5.44 6.18
N LEU A 74 18.73 -6.29 6.12
CA LEU A 74 18.73 -7.60 6.77
C LEU A 74 19.83 -8.52 6.23
N ALA A 75 20.00 -8.59 4.90
CA ALA A 75 21.04 -9.40 4.28
C ALA A 75 22.45 -8.92 4.67
N ASP A 76 22.68 -7.61 4.66
CA ASP A 76 23.96 -7.02 5.06
C ASP A 76 24.28 -7.32 6.53
N ALA A 77 23.28 -7.18 7.41
CA ALA A 77 23.43 -7.52 8.83
C ALA A 77 23.79 -9.00 9.02
N GLN A 78 23.14 -9.90 8.29
CA GLN A 78 23.45 -11.34 8.32
C GLN A 78 24.89 -11.63 7.87
N VAL A 79 25.36 -10.96 6.81
CA VAL A 79 26.76 -11.10 6.33
C VAL A 79 27.76 -10.65 7.40
N VAL A 80 27.50 -9.50 8.05
CA VAL A 80 28.35 -8.98 9.14
C VAL A 80 28.40 -9.95 10.31
N LEU A 81 27.26 -10.46 10.77
CA LEU A 81 27.18 -11.45 11.84
C LEU A 81 27.93 -12.74 11.48
N ALA A 82 27.75 -13.27 10.27
CA ALA A 82 28.43 -14.46 9.79
C ALA A 82 29.96 -14.26 9.70
N ARG A 83 30.43 -13.07 9.30
CA ARG A 83 31.85 -12.73 9.28
C ARG A 83 32.44 -12.65 10.69
N ARG A 84 31.75 -12.00 11.63
CA ARG A 84 32.16 -11.92 13.04
C ARG A 84 32.26 -13.31 13.68
N ARG A 85 31.26 -14.17 13.45
CA ARG A 85 31.26 -15.56 13.95
C ARG A 85 32.45 -16.36 13.40
N ARG A 86 32.72 -16.27 12.09
CA ARG A 86 33.88 -16.95 11.47
C ARG A 86 35.22 -16.46 12.02
N TYR A 87 35.37 -15.15 12.22
CA TYR A 87 36.59 -14.59 12.79
C TYR A 87 36.81 -15.08 14.24
N GLY A 88 35.78 -15.05 15.07
CA GLY A 88 35.85 -15.57 16.45
C GLY A 88 36.23 -17.06 16.50
N GLN A 89 35.59 -17.88 15.67
CA GLN A 89 35.90 -19.31 15.58
C GLN A 89 37.37 -19.55 15.18
N LYS A 90 37.87 -18.85 14.15
CA LYS A 90 39.26 -18.98 13.70
C LYS A 90 40.26 -18.59 14.82
N MET A 91 39.98 -17.54 15.58
CA MET A 91 40.82 -17.11 16.69
C MET A 91 40.90 -18.17 17.81
N TYR A 92 39.75 -18.78 18.14
CA TYR A 92 39.68 -19.90 19.08
C TYR A 92 40.47 -21.11 18.58
N ASP A 93 40.23 -21.53 17.33
CA ASP A 93 40.88 -22.72 16.73
C ASP A 93 42.41 -22.56 16.63
N THR A 94 42.89 -21.35 16.37
CA THR A 94 44.33 -21.06 16.24
C THR A 94 45.03 -20.87 17.60
N LYS A 95 44.32 -20.98 18.74
CA LYS A 95 44.83 -20.77 20.12
C LYS A 95 45.60 -19.44 20.30
N ARG A 96 45.29 -18.43 19.49
CA ARG A 96 45.94 -17.10 19.50
C ARG A 96 45.17 -16.11 20.38
N GLU A 97 44.69 -16.58 21.53
CA GLU A 97 44.12 -15.71 22.56
C GLU A 97 45.15 -15.51 23.69
N PRO A 98 45.36 -14.27 24.18
CA PRO A 98 46.11 -14.06 25.40
C PRO A 98 45.48 -14.89 26.54
N ARG A 99 46.31 -15.61 27.30
CA ARG A 99 45.88 -16.52 28.39
C ARG A 99 44.95 -15.88 29.44
N ALA A 100 44.86 -14.56 29.48
CA ALA A 100 44.00 -13.79 30.38
C ALA A 100 42.48 -14.02 30.15
N VAL A 101 42.05 -14.34 28.92
CA VAL A 101 40.62 -14.51 28.61
C VAL A 101 40.17 -15.98 28.72
N MET A 102 41.09 -16.93 28.57
CA MET A 102 40.81 -18.37 28.65
C MET A 102 40.45 -18.88 30.06
N LYS A 103 40.71 -18.11 31.13
CA LYS A 103 40.51 -18.55 32.53
C LYS A 103 39.22 -18.07 33.19
N LEU A 104 38.28 -17.47 32.45
CA LEU A 104 37.02 -16.93 32.99
C LEU A 104 35.78 -17.77 32.61
N ARG A 105 35.95 -19.05 32.30
CA ARG A 105 34.87 -20.03 32.21
C ARG A 105 35.02 -21.09 33.29
#